data_AF-A0A2D9F572-F1
#
_entry.id   AF-A0A2D9F572-F1
#
_cell.length_a   1.000
_cell.length_b   1.000
_cell.length_c   1.000
_cell.angle_alpha   90.00
_cell.angle_beta   90.00
_cell.angle_gamma   90.00
#
_symmetry.space_group_name_H-M   'P 1'
#
loop_
_entity.id
_entity.type
_entity.pdbx_description
1 polymer ?
#
loop_
_entity_poly.entity_id
_entity_poly.type
_entity_poly.pdbx_seq_one_letter_code
_entity_poly.pdbx_strand_id
1 'polypeptide(L)'
;MKGKKTVITALNGLLTHEMSAADQYFIHSRMYQDWGLEELYERMKHEQEEELDHAAKIIERVLFLEGFPDVASRAKLKIGKDVTSMIKNDLSYEMFVQKELVKVIALCEKEGDYVTRQMLLGLLEDTEEDHLYWCEKQLGLIEKMGLDNYIQSKMS
;
A
#
# COMPACT_ATOMS: atom_id res chain seq x y z
N MET A 1 -8.32 11.66 -23.64
CA MET A 1 -7.29 12.71 -23.81
C MET A 1 -5.97 11.98 -23.94
N LYS A 2 -5.22 12.12 -25.04
CA LYS A 2 -4.02 11.29 -25.24
C LYS A 2 -2.89 11.67 -24.27
N GLY A 3 -2.64 10.81 -23.29
CA GLY A 3 -1.58 10.99 -22.29
C GLY A 3 -0.17 10.69 -22.81
N LYS A 4 0.84 11.08 -22.01
CA LYS A 4 2.24 10.75 -22.27
C LYS A 4 2.47 9.27 -21.96
N LYS A 5 3.08 8.53 -22.90
CA LYS A 5 3.40 7.10 -22.71
C LYS A 5 4.24 6.85 -21.46
N THR A 6 5.19 7.72 -21.15
CA THR A 6 6.05 7.63 -19.96
C THR A 6 5.26 7.69 -18.66
N VAL A 7 4.28 8.60 -18.56
CA VAL A 7 3.38 8.71 -17.39
C VAL A 7 2.49 7.47 -17.28
N ILE A 8 1.90 7.01 -18.38
CA ILE A 8 1.06 5.80 -18.39
C ILE A 8 1.85 4.55 -17.95
N THR A 9 3.09 4.39 -18.42
CA THR A 9 3.96 3.30 -17.98
C THR A 9 4.26 3.39 -16.49
N ALA A 10 4.55 4.58 -15.98
CA ALA A 10 4.82 4.79 -14.56
C ALA A 10 3.59 4.52 -13.69
N LEU A 11 2.39 4.94 -14.13
CA LEU A 11 1.12 4.65 -13.46
C LEU A 11 0.83 3.15 -13.40
N ASN A 12 1.09 2.39 -14.47
CA ASN A 12 0.99 0.93 -14.42
C ASN A 12 2.01 0.27 -13.48
N GLY A 13 3.18 0.89 -13.30
CA GLY A 13 4.15 0.50 -12.28
C GLY A 13 3.57 0.66 -10.87
N LEU A 14 2.98 1.81 -10.56
CA LEU A 14 2.29 2.04 -9.29
C LEU A 14 1.09 1.09 -9.11
N LEU A 15 0.27 0.88 -10.15
CA LEU A 15 -0.83 -0.08 -10.11
C LEU A 15 -0.36 -1.49 -9.74
N THR A 16 0.79 -1.92 -10.26
CA THR A 16 1.38 -3.21 -9.87
C THR A 16 1.69 -3.25 -8.37
N HIS A 17 2.10 -2.13 -7.78
CA HIS A 17 2.39 -2.03 -6.35
C HIS A 17 1.12 -2.04 -5.50
N GLU A 18 0.10 -1.26 -5.82
CA GLU A 18 -1.16 -1.27 -5.02
C GLU A 18 -1.81 -2.65 -5.05
N MET A 19 -1.83 -3.29 -6.22
CA MET A 19 -2.38 -4.65 -6.35
C MET A 19 -1.56 -5.70 -5.57
N SER A 20 -0.25 -5.46 -5.38
CA SER A 20 0.61 -6.34 -4.60
C SER A 20 0.50 -6.08 -3.10
N ALA A 21 0.34 -4.81 -2.69
CA ALA A 21 0.04 -4.41 -1.32
C ALA A 21 -1.28 -5.05 -0.89
N ALA A 22 -2.34 -4.91 -1.69
CA ALA A 22 -3.63 -5.54 -1.47
C ALA A 22 -3.51 -7.06 -1.27
N ASP A 23 -2.73 -7.78 -2.10
CA ASP A 23 -2.52 -9.22 -1.94
C ASP A 23 -1.77 -9.57 -0.64
N GLN A 24 -0.75 -8.78 -0.26
CA GLN A 24 0.01 -8.99 0.97
C GLN A 24 -0.84 -8.73 2.22
N TYR A 25 -1.58 -7.64 2.24
CA TYR A 25 -2.46 -7.25 3.34
C TYR A 25 -3.65 -8.21 3.44
N PHE A 26 -4.14 -8.71 2.31
CA PHE A 26 -5.17 -9.75 2.28
C PHE A 26 -4.70 -11.01 3.03
N ILE A 27 -3.55 -11.58 2.66
CA ILE A 27 -3.08 -12.81 3.33
C ILE A 27 -2.70 -12.54 4.79
N HIS A 28 -2.10 -11.39 5.10
CA HIS A 28 -1.80 -11.03 6.49
C HIS A 28 -3.07 -10.88 7.35
N SER A 29 -4.13 -10.26 6.82
CA SER A 29 -5.43 -10.18 7.49
C SER A 29 -5.99 -11.56 7.83
N ARG A 30 -5.90 -12.53 6.91
CA ARG A 30 -6.41 -13.89 7.12
C ARG A 30 -5.60 -14.66 8.14
N MET A 31 -4.29 -14.45 8.17
CA MET A 31 -3.42 -15.05 9.19
C MET A 31 -3.75 -14.49 10.58
N TYR A 32 -3.94 -13.17 10.71
CA TYR A 32 -4.35 -12.57 11.99
C TYR A 32 -5.72 -13.08 12.45
N GLN A 33 -6.68 -13.21 11.53
CA GLN A 33 -7.99 -13.76 11.84
C GLN A 33 -7.90 -15.22 12.32
N ASP A 34 -7.10 -16.06 11.65
CA ASP A 34 -6.86 -17.46 12.04
C ASP A 34 -6.23 -17.56 13.44
N TRP A 35 -5.36 -16.61 13.80
CA TRP A 35 -4.72 -16.55 15.11
C TRP A 35 -5.58 -15.91 16.20
N GLY A 36 -6.80 -15.45 15.87
CA GLY A 36 -7.70 -14.77 16.81
C GLY A 36 -7.23 -13.37 17.21
N LEU A 37 -6.50 -12.68 16.34
CA LEU A 37 -6.02 -11.30 16.55
C LEU A 37 -6.93 -10.31 15.79
N GLU A 38 -8.16 -10.13 16.30
CA GLU A 38 -9.24 -9.43 15.60
C GLU A 38 -8.89 -7.98 15.25
N GLU A 39 -8.28 -7.21 16.16
CA GLU A 39 -7.89 -5.81 15.86
C GLU A 39 -6.92 -5.71 14.68
N LEU A 40 -5.96 -6.65 14.58
CA LEU A 40 -5.00 -6.67 13.47
C LEU A 40 -5.66 -7.15 12.18
N TYR A 41 -6.60 -8.10 12.28
CA TYR A 41 -7.39 -8.53 11.15
C TYR A 41 -8.20 -7.36 10.57
N GLU A 42 -8.96 -6.65 11.39
CA GLU A 42 -9.80 -5.53 10.95
C GLU A 42 -8.95 -4.44 10.31
N ARG A 43 -7.81 -4.09 10.93
CA ARG A 43 -6.89 -3.11 10.36
C ARG A 43 -6.36 -3.56 9.00
N MET A 44 -5.78 -4.75 8.89
CA MET A 44 -5.22 -5.20 7.60
C MET A 44 -6.28 -5.41 6.52
N LYS A 45 -7.52 -5.73 6.90
CA LYS A 45 -8.63 -5.78 5.95
C LYS A 45 -8.96 -4.39 5.42
N HIS A 46 -9.02 -3.40 6.29
CA HIS A 46 -9.24 -2.01 5.88
C HIS A 46 -8.15 -1.53 4.94
N GLU A 47 -6.87 -1.78 5.26
CA GLU A 47 -5.73 -1.47 4.38
C GLU A 47 -5.88 -2.14 3.02
N GLN A 48 -6.21 -3.43 3.00
CA GLN A 48 -6.45 -4.15 1.74
C GLN A 48 -7.56 -3.52 0.89
N GLU A 49 -8.62 -2.98 1.51
CA GLU A 49 -9.70 -2.28 0.81
C GLU A 49 -9.23 -0.92 0.27
N GLU A 50 -8.47 -0.15 1.06
CA GLU A 50 -7.91 1.13 0.63
C GLU A 50 -6.94 1.01 -0.55
N GLU A 51 -6.10 -0.04 -0.56
CA GLU A 51 -5.20 -0.30 -1.69
C GLU A 51 -5.95 -0.57 -3.00
N LEU A 52 -7.14 -1.20 -2.92
CA LEU A 52 -7.98 -1.40 -4.09
C LEU A 52 -8.66 -0.09 -4.55
N ASP A 53 -8.97 0.82 -3.62
CA ASP A 53 -9.46 2.15 -3.96
C ASP A 53 -8.35 3.01 -4.61
N HIS A 54 -7.11 2.89 -4.16
CA HIS A 54 -5.94 3.51 -4.79
C HIS A 54 -5.73 2.96 -6.20
N ALA A 55 -5.76 1.64 -6.36
CA ALA A 55 -5.69 0.98 -7.66
C ALA A 55 -6.81 1.46 -8.60
N ALA A 56 -8.04 1.63 -8.10
CA ALA A 56 -9.16 2.13 -8.87
C ALA A 56 -8.89 3.55 -9.41
N LYS A 57 -8.41 4.48 -8.56
CA LYS A 57 -8.02 5.85 -8.98
C LYS A 57 -6.96 5.81 -10.10
N ILE A 58 -5.96 4.94 -9.97
CA ILE A 58 -4.90 4.78 -10.99
C ILE A 58 -5.47 4.22 -12.29
N ILE A 59 -6.32 3.19 -12.23
CA ILE A 59 -6.97 2.58 -13.40
C ILE A 59 -7.80 3.61 -14.16
N GLU A 60 -8.65 4.36 -13.45
CA GLU A 60 -9.47 5.42 -14.03
C GLU A 60 -8.60 6.46 -14.73
N ARG A 61 -7.48 6.84 -14.11
CA ARG A 61 -6.55 7.80 -14.69
C ARG A 61 -5.86 7.26 -15.94
N VAL A 62 -5.39 6.01 -15.92
CA VAL A 62 -4.78 5.36 -17.09
C VAL A 62 -5.76 5.29 -18.26
N LEU A 63 -7.01 4.89 -18.00
CA LEU A 63 -8.06 4.82 -19.02
C LEU A 63 -8.39 6.22 -19.61
N PHE A 64 -8.50 7.24 -18.75
CA PHE A 64 -8.74 8.62 -19.19
C PHE A 64 -7.63 9.15 -20.13
N LEU A 65 -6.38 8.73 -19.86
CA LEU A 65 -5.21 9.03 -20.65
C LEU A 65 -5.07 8.17 -21.93
N GLU A 66 -6.09 7.36 -22.25
CA GLU A 66 -6.15 6.42 -23.39
C GLU A 66 -5.06 5.33 -23.32
N GLY A 67 -4.66 4.96 -22.11
CA GLY A 67 -3.80 3.80 -21.83
C GLY A 67 -4.58 2.52 -21.58
N PHE A 68 -3.85 1.43 -21.34
CA PHE A 68 -4.42 0.14 -20.92
C PHE A 68 -3.87 -0.21 -19.53
N PRO A 69 -4.73 -0.38 -18.51
CA PRO A 69 -4.31 -0.74 -17.16
C PRO A 69 -3.90 -2.22 -17.09
N ASP A 70 -2.81 -2.49 -16.38
CA ASP A 70 -2.32 -3.84 -16.10
C ASP A 70 -2.65 -4.26 -14.66
N VAL A 71 -3.66 -5.11 -14.52
CA VAL A 71 -4.04 -5.72 -13.23
C VAL A 71 -3.49 -7.14 -13.05
N ALA A 72 -2.70 -7.65 -14.01
CA ALA A 72 -2.15 -9.00 -13.98
C ALA A 72 -0.75 -9.03 -13.33
N SER A 73 0.04 -7.98 -13.52
CA SER A 73 1.37 -7.88 -12.94
C SER A 73 1.35 -7.78 -11.41
N ARG A 74 2.33 -8.41 -10.76
CA ARG A 74 2.57 -8.35 -9.31
C ARG A 74 4.06 -8.25 -9.00
N ALA A 75 4.38 -7.49 -7.97
CA ALA A 75 5.70 -7.47 -7.35
C ALA A 75 5.88 -8.69 -6.42
N LYS A 76 7.12 -8.97 -6.04
CA LYS A 76 7.42 -10.05 -5.10
C LYS A 76 6.91 -9.69 -3.70
N LEU A 77 6.00 -10.49 -3.17
CA LEU A 77 5.48 -10.36 -1.82
C LEU A 77 6.46 -10.92 -0.77
N LYS A 78 6.37 -10.41 0.46
CA LYS A 78 7.13 -10.91 1.62
C LYS A 78 6.16 -11.28 2.74
N ILE A 79 5.64 -12.50 2.67
CA ILE A 79 4.67 -12.96 3.67
C ILE A 79 5.40 -13.36 4.95
N GLY A 80 5.06 -12.70 6.06
CA GLY A 80 5.61 -13.00 7.38
C GLY A 80 5.09 -14.33 7.92
N LYS A 81 5.68 -14.79 9.03
CA LYS A 81 5.25 -16.03 9.73
C LYS A 81 4.83 -15.80 11.18
N ASP A 82 4.94 -14.55 11.63
CA ASP A 82 4.63 -14.08 12.97
C ASP A 82 4.26 -12.61 12.90
N VAL A 83 3.61 -12.09 13.94
CA VAL A 83 3.13 -10.71 14.03
C VAL A 83 4.23 -9.68 13.75
N THR A 84 5.43 -9.88 14.28
CA THR A 84 6.52 -8.91 14.12
C THR A 84 7.05 -8.92 12.69
N SER A 85 7.25 -10.10 12.09
CA SER A 85 7.74 -10.19 10.70
C SER A 85 6.73 -9.66 9.69
N MET A 86 5.43 -9.86 9.92
CA MET A 86 4.36 -9.33 9.07
C MET A 86 4.37 -7.78 9.07
N ILE A 87 4.29 -7.16 10.25
CA ILE A 87 4.31 -5.68 10.38
C ILE A 87 5.59 -5.08 9.78
N LYS A 88 6.75 -5.71 9.99
CA LYS A 88 8.01 -5.23 9.38
C LYS A 88 8.01 -5.35 7.85
N ASN A 89 7.43 -6.41 7.32
CA ASN A 89 7.35 -6.60 5.88
C ASN A 89 6.39 -5.59 5.24
N ASP A 90 5.25 -5.33 5.88
CA ASP A 90 4.27 -4.32 5.46
C ASP A 90 4.90 -2.92 5.48
N LEU A 91 5.51 -2.52 6.60
CA LEU A 91 6.26 -1.26 6.69
C LEU A 91 7.34 -1.13 5.59
N SER A 92 8.08 -2.21 5.33
CA SER A 92 9.12 -2.19 4.30
C SER A 92 8.55 -2.03 2.89
N TYR A 93 7.33 -2.51 2.66
CA TYR A 93 6.62 -2.38 1.40
C TYR A 93 6.10 -0.95 1.23
N GLU A 94 5.46 -0.40 2.26
CA GLU A 94 4.98 0.99 2.27
C GLU A 94 6.10 2.00 2.00
N MET A 95 7.23 1.88 2.71
CA MET A 95 8.40 2.74 2.47
C MET A 95 8.99 2.61 1.05
N PHE A 96 8.73 1.48 0.38
CA PHE A 96 9.13 1.29 -1.01
C PHE A 96 8.11 1.95 -1.96
N VAL A 97 6.81 1.73 -1.74
CA VAL A 97 5.72 2.35 -2.54
C VAL A 97 5.78 3.87 -2.44
N GLN A 98 5.94 4.43 -1.25
CA GLN A 98 6.16 5.86 -1.00
C GLN A 98 7.26 6.43 -1.91
N LYS A 99 8.41 5.73 -2.02
CA LYS A 99 9.53 6.17 -2.87
C LYS A 99 9.19 6.11 -4.35
N GLU A 100 8.43 5.11 -4.78
CA GLU A 100 7.95 5.02 -6.16
C GLU A 100 6.94 6.14 -6.47
N LEU A 101 5.99 6.40 -5.57
CA LEU A 101 5.03 7.51 -5.68
C LEU A 101 5.76 8.84 -5.87
N VAL A 102 6.74 9.17 -5.01
CA VAL A 102 7.53 10.41 -5.12
C VAL A 102 8.24 10.52 -6.48
N LYS A 103 8.79 9.42 -7.00
CA LYS A 103 9.43 9.42 -8.34
C LYS A 103 8.42 9.70 -9.44
N VAL A 104 7.24 9.08 -9.38
CA VAL A 104 6.21 9.26 -10.42
C VAL A 104 5.55 10.64 -10.32
N ILE A 105 5.38 11.19 -9.12
CA ILE A 105 4.95 12.58 -8.89
C ILE A 105 5.92 13.55 -9.57
N ALA A 106 7.23 13.36 -9.37
CA ALA A 106 8.25 14.19 -10.02
C ALA A 106 8.25 14.04 -11.55
N LEU A 107 7.97 12.84 -12.07
CA LEU A 107 7.79 12.61 -13.51
C LEU A 107 6.57 13.36 -14.05
N CYS A 108 5.43 13.30 -13.35
CA CYS A 108 4.22 14.01 -13.75
C CYS A 108 4.45 15.51 -13.80
N GLU A 109 5.15 16.07 -12.81
CA GLU A 109 5.55 17.48 -12.82
C GLU A 109 6.40 17.84 -14.03
N LYS A 110 7.43 17.03 -14.30
CA LYS A 110 8.34 17.25 -15.44
C LYS A 110 7.61 17.22 -16.79
N GLU A 111 6.60 16.36 -16.92
CA GLU A 111 5.81 16.22 -18.15
C GLU A 111 4.61 17.19 -18.22
N GLY A 112 4.40 18.01 -17.19
CA GLY A 112 3.28 18.96 -17.09
C GLY A 112 1.92 18.31 -16.85
N ASP A 113 1.88 17.07 -16.35
CA ASP A 113 0.65 16.35 -16.00
C ASP A 113 0.25 16.62 -14.55
N TYR A 114 -0.17 17.86 -14.29
CA TYR A 114 -0.47 18.34 -12.94
C TYR A 114 -1.69 17.65 -12.30
N VAL A 115 -2.65 17.17 -13.11
CA VAL A 115 -3.84 16.47 -12.59
C VAL A 115 -3.45 15.07 -12.10
N THR A 116 -2.61 14.34 -12.85
CA THR A 116 -2.07 13.07 -12.35
C THR A 116 -1.20 13.31 -11.12
N ARG A 117 -0.36 14.35 -11.13
CA ARG A 117 0.45 14.72 -9.96
C ARG A 117 -0.41 14.94 -8.71
N GLN A 118 -1.49 15.72 -8.82
CA GLN A 118 -2.36 16.02 -7.68
C GLN A 118 -3.05 14.75 -7.15
N MET A 119 -3.52 13.87 -8.04
CA MET A 119 -4.09 12.59 -7.65
C MET A 119 -3.08 11.75 -6.85
N LEU A 120 -1.84 11.62 -7.35
CA LEU A 120 -0.79 10.84 -6.70
C LEU A 120 -0.33 11.44 -5.36
N LEU A 121 -0.43 12.76 -5.18
CA LEU A 121 -0.16 13.39 -3.87
C LEU A 121 -1.17 12.94 -2.82
N GLY A 122 -2.44 12.73 -3.18
CA GLY A 122 -3.44 12.19 -2.25
C GLY A 122 -3.11 10.76 -1.85
N LEU A 123 -2.71 9.90 -2.80
CA LEU A 123 -2.26 8.53 -2.48
C LEU A 123 -1.02 8.54 -1.57
N LEU A 124 -0.08 9.46 -1.82
CA LEU A 124 1.12 9.61 -0.98
C LEU A 124 0.78 10.04 0.46
N GLU A 125 -0.17 10.96 0.63
CA GLU A 125 -0.66 11.38 1.95
C GLU A 125 -1.29 10.21 2.71
N ASP A 126 -2.18 9.46 2.06
CA ASP A 126 -2.78 8.24 2.63
C ASP A 126 -1.70 7.22 3.06
N THR A 127 -0.71 6.96 2.18
CA THR A 127 0.43 6.06 2.45
C THR A 127 1.27 6.51 3.65
N GLU A 128 1.65 7.80 3.71
CA GLU A 128 2.58 8.32 4.72
C GLU A 128 1.93 8.47 6.10
N GLU A 129 0.72 9.02 6.14
CA GLU A 129 0.06 9.41 7.39
C GLU A 129 -0.73 8.28 8.04
N ASP A 130 -1.19 7.29 7.26
CA ASP A 130 -1.97 6.17 7.79
C ASP A 130 -1.13 4.91 8.00
N HIS A 131 -0.99 4.04 6.99
CA HIS A 131 -0.48 2.68 7.19
C HIS A 131 0.99 2.62 7.61
N LEU A 132 1.85 3.43 6.98
CA LEU A 132 3.27 3.50 7.32
C LEU A 132 3.44 3.92 8.78
N TYR A 133 2.79 5.01 9.19
CA TYR A 133 2.85 5.52 10.56
C TYR A 133 2.25 4.52 11.56
N TRP A 134 1.14 3.87 11.20
CA TRP A 134 0.53 2.83 12.02
C TRP A 134 1.49 1.66 12.27
N CYS A 135 2.18 1.17 11.23
CA CYS A 135 3.16 0.10 11.36
C CYS A 135 4.33 0.50 12.29
N GLU A 136 4.87 1.70 12.16
CA GLU A 136 5.92 2.22 13.05
C GLU A 136 5.45 2.25 14.51
N LYS A 137 4.21 2.69 14.75
CA LYS A 137 3.62 2.68 16.09
C LYS A 137 3.49 1.29 16.66
N GLN A 138 3.05 0.31 15.86
CA GLN A 138 2.89 -1.06 16.33
C GLN A 138 4.24 -1.68 16.72
N LEU A 139 5.28 -1.49 15.89
CA LEU A 139 6.63 -1.93 16.22
C LEU A 139 7.15 -1.25 17.49
N GLY A 140 6.92 0.06 17.63
CA GLY A 140 7.29 0.82 18.81
C GLY A 140 6.53 0.41 20.09
N LEU A 141 5.30 -0.12 19.96
CA LEU A 141 4.53 -0.71 21.05
C LEU A 141 5.10 -2.07 21.44
N ILE A 142 5.36 -2.95 20.47
CA ILE A 142 6.00 -4.26 20.71
C ILE A 142 7.31 -4.08 21.50
N GLU A 143 8.13 -3.09 21.15
CA GLU A 143 9.37 -2.77 21.88
C GLU A 143 9.13 -2.32 23.34
N LYS A 144 8.02 -1.63 23.62
CA LYS A 144 7.74 -1.04 24.95
C LYS A 144 7.08 -2.01 25.91
N MET A 145 6.16 -2.84 25.42
CA MET A 145 5.39 -3.77 26.26
C MET A 145 5.81 -5.23 26.11
N GLY A 146 6.64 -5.57 25.11
CA GLY A 146 6.96 -6.94 24.75
C GLY A 146 5.89 -7.57 23.86
N LEU A 147 6.30 -8.58 23.09
CA LEU A 147 5.45 -9.22 22.09
C LEU A 147 4.21 -9.89 22.71
N ASP A 148 4.36 -10.58 23.83
CA ASP A 148 3.25 -11.31 24.46
C ASP A 148 2.11 -10.37 24.90
N ASN A 149 2.46 -9.24 25.53
CA ASN A 149 1.47 -8.23 25.95
C ASN A 149 0.83 -7.54 24.74
N TYR A 150 1.61 -7.28 23.69
CA TYR A 150 1.08 -6.74 22.45
C TYR A 150 0.07 -7.70 21.82
N ILE A 151 0.43 -8.98 21.65
CA ILE A 151 -0.48 -10.01 21.11
C ILE A 151 -1.76 -10.08 21.94
N GLN A 152 -1.63 -10.12 23.28
CA GLN A 152 -2.80 -10.12 24.17
C GLN A 152 -3.72 -8.92 23.93
N SER A 153 -3.14 -7.73 23.73
CA SER A 153 -3.92 -6.50 23.45
C SER A 153 -4.62 -6.49 22.09
N LYS A 154 -4.35 -7.46 21.21
CA LYS A 154 -4.92 -7.54 19.85
C LYS A 154 -5.97 -8.63 19.67
N MET A 155 -6.31 -9.35 20.74
CA MET A 155 -7.24 -10.49 20.68
C MET A 155 -8.73 -10.11 20.73
N SER A 156 -9.07 -8.86 21.04
CA SER A 156 -10.42 -8.43 21.42
C SER A 156 -11.02 -7.42 20.47
#